data_AF-A0A6V7PIZ9-F1
#
_entry.id   AF-A0A6V7PIZ9-F1
#
_cell.length_a   1.000
_cell.length_b   1.000
_cell.length_c   1.000
_cell.angle_alpha   90.00
_cell.angle_beta   90.00
_cell.angle_gamma   90.00
#
_symmetry.space_group_name_H-M   'P 1'
#
loop_
_entity.id
_entity.type
_entity.pdbx_description
1 polymer ?
#
loop_
_entity_poly.entity_id
_entity_poly.type
_entity_poly.pdbx_seq_one_letter_code
_entity_poly.pdbx_strand_id
1 'polypeptide(L)'
;MRQRDAYASTGCYNLVCPGFVQTNNQVVLGGAITSVSTYNADQREITLLVRRYRSSRNTDYQNIDVGYWPAEIFTHLASYATLVEWGGEIVNDDVNGQHTTTQMGSGHFAEEGYRKASYFRNVEVVNSTNALSSPLSVSTIAGNPNCYDIQNFFNASWGSYFFYGGPGRNPECP
;
A
#
# COMPACT_ATOMS: atom_id res chain seq x y z
N MET A 1 5.89 -4.72 3.79
CA MET A 1 6.44 -5.74 2.87
C MET A 1 7.66 -6.40 3.52
N ARG A 2 7.62 -7.73 3.73
CA ARG A 2 8.81 -8.52 4.02
C ARG A 2 9.64 -8.62 2.73
N GLN A 3 10.82 -8.02 2.73
CA GLN A 3 11.49 -7.58 1.49
C GLN A 3 12.15 -8.68 0.64
N ARG A 4 12.14 -9.96 1.04
CA ARG A 4 12.97 -11.02 0.41
C ARG A 4 12.17 -12.14 -0.28
N ASP A 5 11.24 -12.77 0.44
CA ASP A 5 10.60 -14.01 0.00
C ASP A 5 9.07 -13.98 0.10
N ALA A 6 8.47 -12.78 -0.02
CA ALA A 6 7.02 -12.60 0.00
C ALA A 6 6.35 -13.27 1.21
N TYR A 7 6.87 -12.98 2.41
CA TYR A 7 6.36 -13.45 3.71
C TYR A 7 6.64 -14.92 4.05
N ALA A 8 7.34 -15.69 3.21
CA ALA A 8 7.53 -17.12 3.41
C ALA A 8 8.32 -17.47 4.68
N SER A 9 9.52 -16.93 4.86
CA SER A 9 10.41 -17.35 5.96
C SER A 9 11.41 -16.29 6.41
N THR A 10 11.73 -15.32 5.56
CA THR A 10 12.82 -14.37 5.74
C THR A 10 12.42 -12.94 5.40
N GLY A 11 13.25 -11.98 5.81
CA GLY A 11 13.02 -10.55 5.61
C GLY A 11 12.37 -9.87 6.82
N CYS A 12 12.42 -8.54 6.79
CA CYS A 12 11.91 -7.65 7.83
C CYS A 12 11.21 -6.44 7.19
N TYR A 13 10.66 -5.57 8.04
CA TYR A 13 10.11 -4.28 7.65
C TYR A 13 11.17 -3.18 7.77
N ASN A 14 11.03 -2.13 6.95
CA ASN A 14 11.87 -0.93 6.99
C ASN A 14 13.37 -1.25 6.91
N LEU A 15 14.19 -0.50 7.66
CA LEU A 15 15.64 -0.66 7.76
C LEU A 15 16.06 -1.61 8.91
N VAL A 16 15.12 -2.39 9.46
CA VAL A 16 15.42 -3.32 10.58
C VAL A 16 16.43 -4.40 10.17
N CYS A 17 16.51 -4.69 8.88
CA CYS A 17 17.48 -5.60 8.27
C CYS A 17 17.94 -5.02 6.94
N PRO A 18 19.15 -5.39 6.47
CA PRO A 18 19.64 -4.99 5.16
C PRO A 18 18.69 -5.45 4.05
N GLY A 19 18.43 -4.57 3.09
CA GLY A 19 17.59 -4.89 1.93
C GLY A 19 17.27 -3.66 1.09
N PHE A 20 16.83 -2.58 1.72
CA PHE A 20 16.69 -1.28 1.08
C PHE A 20 17.93 -0.42 1.32
N VAL A 21 18.43 0.21 0.26
CA VAL A 21 19.51 1.21 0.32
C VAL A 21 18.87 2.58 0.17
N GLN A 22 18.72 3.28 1.30
CA GLN A 22 18.27 4.66 1.30
C GLN A 22 19.42 5.57 0.82
N THR A 23 19.16 6.36 -0.22
CA THR A 23 20.15 7.27 -0.82
C THR A 23 19.84 8.73 -0.52
N ASN A 24 18.59 9.05 -0.19
CA ASN A 24 18.16 10.39 0.14
C ASN A 24 17.75 10.49 1.62
N ASN A 25 18.27 11.49 2.34
CA ASN A 25 18.05 11.69 3.78
C ASN A 25 16.90 12.66 4.11
N GLN A 26 16.17 13.18 3.12
CA GLN A 26 15.01 14.05 3.31
C GLN A 26 13.75 13.28 3.72
N VAL A 27 13.73 11.96 3.49
CA VAL A 27 12.61 11.07 3.81
C VAL A 27 13.01 10.11 4.92
N VAL A 28 12.25 10.07 6.02
CA VAL A 28 12.50 9.13 7.11
C VAL A 28 11.66 7.88 6.90
N LEU A 29 12.31 6.77 6.56
CA LEU A 29 11.62 5.48 6.44
C LEU A 29 11.13 4.99 7.81
N GLY A 30 9.87 4.58 7.88
CA GLY A 30 9.21 4.20 9.13
C GLY A 30 8.82 5.38 10.03
N GLY A 31 9.06 6.63 9.59
CA GLY A 31 8.57 7.82 10.27
C GLY A 31 7.06 8.01 10.07
N ALA A 32 6.44 8.76 10.99
CA ALA A 32 5.03 9.12 10.88
C ALA A 32 4.81 10.19 9.79
N ILE A 33 3.70 10.07 9.05
CA ILE A 33 3.22 11.14 8.16
C ILE A 33 2.56 12.20 9.06
N THR A 34 3.09 13.42 9.05
CA THR A 34 2.64 14.49 9.97
C THR A 34 1.40 15.23 9.48
N SER A 35 1.18 15.29 8.17
CA SER A 35 0.01 15.92 7.56
C SER A 35 -0.98 14.86 7.07
N VAL A 36 -1.95 14.51 7.91
CA VAL A 36 -2.99 13.51 7.63
C VAL A 36 -4.34 14.16 7.32
N SER A 37 -5.21 13.41 6.64
CA SER A 37 -6.59 13.83 6.35
C SER A 37 -7.42 13.99 7.63
N THR A 38 -8.46 14.82 7.56
CA THR A 38 -9.48 14.96 8.62
C THR A 38 -10.80 14.39 8.13
N TYR A 39 -11.49 13.63 8.99
CA TYR A 39 -12.78 13.03 8.66
C TYR A 39 -13.81 14.09 8.24
N ASN A 40 -14.42 13.87 7.09
CA ASN A 40 -15.39 14.75 6.44
C ASN A 40 -14.88 16.18 6.15
N ALA A 41 -13.56 16.37 6.05
CA ALA A 41 -12.94 17.68 5.84
C ALA A 41 -11.72 17.59 4.90
N ASP A 42 -10.62 18.26 5.25
CA ASP A 42 -9.41 18.35 4.43
C ASP A 42 -8.79 16.98 4.15
N GLN A 43 -8.46 16.74 2.88
CA GLN A 43 -7.81 15.51 2.43
C GLN A 43 -6.34 15.76 2.12
N ARG A 44 -5.50 14.83 2.54
CA ARG A 44 -4.06 14.83 2.31
C ARG A 44 -3.68 13.59 1.52
N GLU A 45 -2.77 13.76 0.58
CA GLU A 45 -2.32 12.72 -0.31
C GLU A 45 -0.81 12.69 -0.38
N ILE A 46 -0.28 11.50 -0.64
CA ILE A 46 1.13 11.29 -0.98
C ILE A 46 1.20 10.55 -2.30
N THR A 47 2.21 10.85 -3.10
CA THR A 47 2.50 10.11 -4.33
C THR A 47 3.61 9.12 -4.05
N LEU A 48 3.37 7.85 -4.36
CA LEU A 48 4.33 6.76 -4.26
C LEU A 48 4.55 6.16 -5.65
N LEU A 49 5.80 5.94 -6.02
CA LEU A 49 6.17 5.22 -7.23
C LEU A 49 7.23 4.17 -6.90
N VAL A 50 6.99 2.94 -7.31
CA VAL A 50 7.99 1.87 -7.29
C VAL A 50 8.25 1.46 -8.73
N ARG A 51 9.49 1.57 -9.18
CA ARG A 51 9.87 1.24 -10.55
C ARG A 51 11.17 0.47 -10.60
N ARG A 52 11.30 -0.40 -11.60
CA ARG A 52 12.57 -1.05 -11.90
C ARG A 52 13.37 -0.14 -12.82
N TYR A 53 14.57 0.27 -12.41
CA TYR A 53 15.49 1.01 -13.25
C TYR A 53 16.82 0.25 -13.35
N ARG A 54 17.18 -0.20 -14.56
CA ARG A 54 18.37 -1.04 -14.80
C ARG A 54 18.38 -2.27 -13.87
N SER A 55 19.40 -2.41 -13.03
CA SER A 55 19.59 -3.49 -12.05
C SER A 55 19.10 -3.15 -10.64
N SER A 56 18.34 -2.06 -10.47
CA SER A 56 17.78 -1.66 -9.17
C SER A 56 16.25 -1.48 -9.24
N ARG A 57 15.59 -1.55 -8.08
CA ARG A 57 14.19 -1.10 -7.93
C ARG A 57 14.18 0.15 -7.09
N ASN A 58 13.83 1.28 -7.68
CA ASN A 58 13.82 2.57 -7.01
C ASN A 58 12.43 2.86 -6.43
N THR A 59 12.40 3.58 -5.31
CA THR A 59 11.16 4.11 -4.72
C THR A 59 11.23 5.61 -4.68
N ASP A 60 10.22 6.24 -5.27
CA ASP A 60 10.05 7.68 -5.23
C ASP A 60 8.89 8.03 -4.28
N TYR A 61 9.12 9.01 -3.40
CA TYR A 61 8.12 9.61 -2.49
C TYR A 61 7.99 11.09 -2.83
N GLN A 62 6.81 11.53 -3.28
CA GLN A 62 6.58 12.92 -3.72
C GLN A 62 7.64 13.44 -4.71
N ASN A 63 8.01 12.63 -5.71
CA ASN A 63 9.05 12.91 -6.70
C ASN A 63 10.49 12.99 -6.13
N ILE A 64 10.70 12.56 -4.90
CA ILE A 64 12.04 12.38 -4.31
C ILE A 64 12.42 10.91 -4.46
N ASP A 65 13.51 10.62 -5.19
CA ASP A 65 14.10 9.27 -5.19
C ASP A 65 14.65 8.97 -3.79
N VAL A 66 13.99 8.09 -3.07
CA VAL A 66 14.28 7.77 -1.67
C VAL A 66 15.47 6.81 -1.58
N GLY A 67 15.60 5.93 -2.59
CA GLY A 67 16.53 4.82 -2.56
C GLY A 67 16.03 3.64 -3.36
N TYR A 68 16.72 2.50 -3.19
CA TYR A 68 16.46 1.32 -3.99
C TYR A 68 16.64 0.01 -3.25
N TRP A 69 15.96 -1.03 -3.73
CA TRP A 69 16.31 -2.41 -3.44
C TRP A 69 17.29 -2.94 -4.50
N PRO A 70 18.44 -3.51 -4.10
CA PRO A 70 19.33 -4.24 -5.01
C PRO A 70 18.59 -5.39 -5.70
N ALA A 71 18.91 -5.72 -6.96
CA ALA A 71 18.20 -6.81 -7.64
C ALA A 71 18.48 -8.18 -7.01
N GLU A 72 19.64 -8.35 -6.38
CA GLU A 72 20.18 -9.61 -5.85
C GLU A 72 19.34 -10.18 -4.70
N ILE A 73 18.53 -9.36 -4.03
CA ILE A 73 17.68 -9.83 -2.94
C ILE A 73 16.35 -10.42 -3.41
N PHE A 74 16.00 -10.27 -4.69
CA PHE A 74 14.73 -10.77 -5.24
C PHE A 74 14.91 -12.10 -5.96
N THR A 75 14.21 -13.13 -5.49
CA THR A 75 14.19 -14.46 -6.15
C THR A 75 13.11 -14.57 -7.22
N HIS A 76 11.95 -13.92 -7.04
CA HIS A 76 10.79 -14.06 -7.94
C HIS A 76 10.45 -12.80 -8.75
N LEU A 77 10.96 -11.63 -8.35
CA LEU A 77 10.63 -10.37 -9.02
C LEU A 77 11.76 -9.87 -9.94
N ALA A 78 12.88 -10.59 -10.06
CA ALA A 78 14.12 -10.12 -10.71
C ALA A 78 13.91 -9.54 -12.13
N SER A 79 13.05 -10.17 -12.93
CA SER A 79 12.76 -9.75 -14.30
C SER A 79 11.58 -8.77 -14.39
N TYR A 80 10.39 -9.23 -13.98
CA TYR A 80 9.14 -8.45 -14.01
C TYR A 80 8.17 -8.99 -12.97
N ALA A 81 7.16 -8.19 -12.62
CA ALA A 81 6.05 -8.64 -11.79
C ALA A 81 4.92 -9.20 -12.68
N THR A 82 4.34 -10.32 -12.28
CA THR A 82 3.12 -10.87 -12.90
C THR A 82 1.85 -10.47 -12.14
N LEU A 83 2.01 -10.00 -10.90
CA LEU A 83 0.95 -9.51 -10.03
C LEU A 83 1.45 -8.24 -9.32
N VAL A 84 0.57 -7.25 -9.22
CA VAL A 84 0.80 -6.03 -8.44
C VAL A 84 -0.44 -5.83 -7.57
N GLU A 85 -0.21 -5.58 -6.29
CA GLU A 85 -1.26 -5.40 -5.29
C GLU A 85 -1.09 -4.04 -4.62
N TRP A 86 -2.21 -3.38 -4.36
CA TRP A 86 -2.30 -2.15 -3.57
C TRP A 86 -3.35 -2.38 -2.49
N GLY A 87 -3.10 -1.91 -1.28
CA GLY A 87 -4.06 -2.08 -0.19
C GLY A 87 -3.42 -1.94 1.18
N GLY A 88 -4.04 -2.57 2.16
CA GLY A 88 -3.58 -2.64 3.54
C GLY A 88 -3.52 -4.08 4.04
N GLU A 89 -2.73 -4.29 5.09
CA GLU A 89 -2.57 -5.57 5.77
C GLU A 89 -2.76 -5.32 7.27
N ILE A 90 -3.54 -6.17 7.92
CA ILE A 90 -3.77 -6.12 9.37
C ILE A 90 -3.34 -7.46 9.95
N VAL A 91 -2.56 -7.40 11.03
CA VAL A 91 -2.24 -8.56 11.86
C VAL A 91 -3.30 -8.64 12.96
N ASN A 92 -3.95 -9.80 13.04
CA ASN A 92 -4.89 -10.15 14.11
C ASN A 92 -4.43 -11.46 14.77
N ASP A 93 -3.97 -11.38 16.01
CA ASP A 93 -3.51 -12.54 16.78
C ASP A 93 -4.68 -13.28 17.48
N ASP A 94 -5.92 -12.85 17.27
CA ASP A 94 -7.15 -13.43 17.83
C ASP A 94 -7.09 -13.61 19.36
N VAL A 95 -6.56 -12.59 20.04
CA VAL A 95 -6.36 -12.63 21.50
C VAL A 95 -7.71 -12.74 22.19
N ASN A 96 -7.95 -13.88 22.85
CA ASN A 96 -9.21 -14.26 23.49
C ASN A 96 -10.40 -14.42 22.52
N GLY A 97 -10.17 -14.82 21.27
CA GLY A 97 -11.24 -15.05 20.29
C GLY A 97 -11.91 -13.75 19.82
N GLN A 98 -11.19 -12.63 19.90
CA GLN A 98 -11.66 -11.31 19.52
C GLN A 98 -10.81 -10.78 18.37
N HIS A 99 -11.47 -10.16 17.40
CA HIS A 99 -10.77 -9.43 16.37
C HIS A 99 -9.98 -8.25 16.96
N THR A 100 -8.85 -7.92 16.35
CA THR A 100 -8.08 -6.73 16.70
C THR A 100 -8.89 -5.44 16.57
N THR A 101 -8.64 -4.49 17.46
CA THR A 101 -9.18 -3.12 17.41
C THR A 101 -8.38 -2.19 16.49
N THR A 102 -7.38 -2.71 15.78
CA THR A 102 -6.58 -1.92 14.85
C THR A 102 -7.45 -1.43 13.70
N GLN A 103 -7.49 -0.11 13.52
CA GLN A 103 -8.19 0.51 12.40
C GLN A 103 -7.35 0.46 11.12
N MET A 104 -7.98 0.18 9.98
CA MET A 104 -7.33 0.29 8.67
C MET A 104 -7.68 1.63 8.03
N GLY A 105 -6.67 2.35 7.53
CA GLY A 105 -6.86 3.64 6.88
C GLY A 105 -7.44 4.67 7.86
N SER A 106 -8.65 5.14 7.59
CA SER A 106 -9.37 6.10 8.45
C SER A 106 -10.19 5.42 9.55
N GLY A 107 -10.28 4.08 9.55
CA GLY A 107 -11.17 3.33 10.44
C GLY A 107 -12.61 3.24 9.95
N HIS A 108 -12.91 3.77 8.78
CA HIS A 108 -14.24 3.75 8.16
C HIS A 108 -14.25 2.84 6.93
N PHE A 109 -15.40 2.21 6.68
CA PHE A 109 -15.59 1.34 5.52
C PHE A 109 -15.63 2.12 4.20
N ALA A 110 -15.36 1.42 3.09
CA ALA A 110 -15.19 1.99 1.77
C ALA A 110 -16.48 2.65 1.24
N GLU A 111 -17.66 2.19 1.66
CA GLU A 111 -18.95 2.77 1.25
C GLU A 111 -19.07 4.25 1.64
N GLU A 112 -18.37 4.69 2.70
CA GLU A 112 -18.44 6.08 3.14
C GLU A 112 -17.78 7.05 2.16
N GLY A 113 -16.87 6.55 1.32
CA GLY A 113 -16.33 7.28 0.18
C GLY A 113 -15.48 8.50 0.52
N TYR A 114 -15.44 9.45 -0.42
CA TYR A 114 -14.50 10.58 -0.36
C TYR A 114 -14.71 11.44 0.89
N ARG A 115 -13.58 11.86 1.48
CA ARG A 115 -13.45 12.57 2.76
C ARG A 115 -13.65 11.74 4.02
N LYS A 116 -14.07 10.48 3.91
CA LYS A 116 -14.39 9.65 5.06
C LYS A 116 -13.61 8.34 5.08
N ALA A 117 -13.66 7.59 3.98
CA ALA A 117 -12.84 6.41 3.76
C ALA A 117 -11.44 6.79 3.27
N SER A 118 -10.45 5.95 3.56
CA SER A 118 -9.13 6.08 2.92
C SER A 118 -9.19 5.61 1.47
N TYR A 119 -8.30 6.15 0.64
CA TYR A 119 -8.30 5.83 -0.79
C TYR A 119 -6.91 5.82 -1.41
N PHE A 120 -6.80 5.06 -2.49
CA PHE A 120 -5.76 5.22 -3.50
C PHE A 120 -6.43 5.74 -4.76
N ARG A 121 -5.79 6.69 -5.45
CA ARG A 121 -6.22 7.19 -6.76
C ARG A 121 -5.04 7.29 -7.71
N ASN A 122 -5.32 7.40 -9.00
CA ASN A 122 -4.31 7.31 -10.06
C ASN A 122 -3.48 6.02 -9.90
N VAL A 123 -4.17 4.89 -9.68
CA VAL A 123 -3.51 3.58 -9.60
C VAL A 123 -3.03 3.20 -10.99
N GLU A 124 -1.72 3.08 -11.13
CA GLU A 124 -1.04 2.81 -12.39
C GLU A 124 0.08 1.77 -12.20
N VAL A 125 0.45 1.11 -13.29
CA VAL A 125 1.60 0.20 -13.37
C VAL A 125 2.67 0.76 -14.30
N VAL A 126 3.93 0.53 -13.94
CA VAL A 126 5.07 0.81 -14.81
C VAL A 126 5.23 -0.34 -15.80
N ASN A 127 5.10 -0.05 -17.09
CA ASN A 127 5.20 -1.05 -18.15
C ASN A 127 6.65 -1.32 -18.58
N SER A 128 6.82 -2.17 -19.60
CA SER A 128 8.14 -2.58 -20.12
C SER A 128 8.96 -1.44 -20.73
N THR A 129 8.33 -0.33 -21.14
CA THR A 129 9.01 0.86 -21.66
C THR A 129 9.28 1.91 -20.57
N ASN A 130 9.08 1.55 -19.29
CA ASN A 130 9.15 2.45 -18.13
C ASN A 130 8.14 3.61 -18.17
N ALA A 131 7.02 3.44 -18.88
CA ALA A 131 5.91 4.38 -18.85
C ALA A 131 4.83 3.94 -17.86
N LEU A 132 4.15 4.92 -17.25
CA LEU A 132 2.95 4.68 -16.46
C LEU A 132 1.79 4.30 -17.39
N SER A 133 0.97 3.36 -16.93
CA SER A 133 -0.18 2.86 -17.67
C SER A 133 -1.25 2.38 -16.73
N SER A 134 -2.51 2.52 -17.13
CA SER A 134 -3.64 1.99 -16.36
C SER A 134 -3.55 0.46 -16.24
N PRO A 135 -3.90 -0.11 -15.08
CA PRO A 135 -3.96 -1.56 -14.90
C PRO A 135 -5.05 -2.15 -15.82
N LEU A 136 -4.74 -3.29 -16.46
CA LEU A 136 -5.63 -3.94 -17.43
C LEU A 136 -6.86 -4.60 -16.78
N SER A 137 -6.68 -5.16 -15.59
CA SER A 137 -7.72 -5.81 -14.80
C SER A 137 -7.48 -5.54 -13.32
N VAL A 138 -8.49 -5.01 -12.63
CA VAL A 138 -8.43 -4.76 -11.18
C VAL A 138 -9.53 -5.57 -10.51
N SER A 139 -9.15 -6.39 -9.54
CA SER A 139 -10.06 -7.12 -8.65
C SER A 139 -9.78 -6.72 -7.22
N THR A 140 -10.80 -6.76 -6.36
CA THR A 140 -10.68 -6.51 -4.94
C THR A 140 -10.70 -7.82 -4.14
N ILE A 141 -9.95 -7.84 -3.03
CA ILE A 141 -9.92 -8.96 -2.08
C ILE A 141 -10.02 -8.35 -0.68
N ALA A 142 -10.97 -8.83 0.12
CA ALA A 142 -11.10 -8.51 1.53
C ALA A 142 -11.18 -9.83 2.31
N GLY A 143 -10.21 -10.08 3.19
CA GLY A 143 -10.16 -11.32 3.98
C GLY A 143 -11.33 -11.46 4.95
N ASN A 144 -11.77 -10.35 5.55
CA ASN A 144 -12.98 -10.28 6.36
C ASN A 144 -13.70 -8.94 6.13
N PRO A 145 -14.65 -8.89 5.18
CA PRO A 145 -15.34 -7.66 4.77
C PRO A 145 -16.06 -6.92 5.92
N ASN A 146 -16.53 -7.64 6.93
CA ASN A 146 -17.21 -7.03 8.08
C ASN A 146 -16.24 -6.31 9.02
N CYS A 147 -14.94 -6.58 8.94
CA CYS A 147 -13.90 -5.90 9.73
C CYS A 147 -13.24 -4.78 8.93
N TYR A 148 -12.94 -5.08 7.66
CA TYR A 148 -12.33 -4.18 6.68
C TYR A 148 -12.80 -4.52 5.28
N ASP A 149 -13.13 -3.52 4.50
CA ASP A 149 -13.63 -3.66 3.15
C ASP A 149 -12.85 -2.80 2.15
N ILE A 150 -13.17 -3.00 0.86
CA ILE A 150 -12.54 -2.31 -0.26
C ILE A 150 -13.51 -2.28 -1.44
N GLN A 151 -13.57 -1.13 -2.11
CA GLN A 151 -14.39 -0.93 -3.30
C GLN A 151 -13.61 -0.16 -4.36
N ASN A 152 -13.48 -0.75 -5.56
CA ASN A 152 -12.78 -0.14 -6.68
C ASN A 152 -13.73 0.54 -7.66
N PHE A 153 -13.24 1.61 -8.26
CA PHE A 153 -13.98 2.48 -9.16
C PHE A 153 -13.06 3.02 -10.27
N PHE A 154 -13.68 3.63 -11.27
CA PHE A 154 -12.96 4.33 -12.33
C PHE A 154 -13.68 5.61 -12.72
N ASN A 155 -12.94 6.71 -12.89
CA ASN A 155 -13.43 7.91 -13.56
C ASN A 155 -12.28 8.71 -14.19
N ALA A 156 -12.60 9.62 -15.10
CA ALA A 156 -11.60 10.38 -15.85
C ALA A 156 -10.70 11.30 -14.99
N SER A 157 -11.17 11.72 -13.80
CA SER A 157 -10.42 12.62 -12.92
C SER A 157 -9.48 11.90 -11.96
N TRP A 158 -9.80 10.67 -11.57
CA TRP A 158 -9.09 9.89 -10.57
C TRP A 158 -8.41 8.64 -11.14
N GLY A 159 -8.60 8.37 -12.44
CA GLY A 159 -8.18 7.13 -13.08
C GLY A 159 -8.84 5.93 -12.43
N SER A 160 -8.09 4.83 -12.30
CA SER A 160 -8.44 3.72 -11.43
C SER A 160 -8.18 4.12 -9.97
N TYR A 161 -9.18 3.93 -9.12
CA TYR A 161 -9.09 4.28 -7.71
C TYR A 161 -9.91 3.31 -6.86
N PHE A 162 -9.66 3.28 -5.56
CA PHE A 162 -10.46 2.50 -4.64
C PHE A 162 -10.52 3.16 -3.27
N PHE A 163 -11.67 2.99 -2.60
CA PHE A 163 -11.82 3.25 -1.18
C PHE A 163 -11.55 1.97 -0.40
N TYR A 164 -10.98 2.10 0.79
CA TYR A 164 -10.69 0.98 1.68
C TYR A 164 -10.65 1.46 3.13
N GLY A 165 -10.88 0.53 4.05
CA GLY A 165 -10.71 0.79 5.47
C GLY A 165 -11.59 -0.11 6.31
N GLY A 166 -11.76 0.28 7.57
CA GLY A 166 -12.65 -0.40 8.50
C GLY A 166 -12.16 -0.29 9.94
N PRO A 167 -13.07 -0.41 10.91
CA PRO A 167 -12.76 -0.18 12.31
C PRO A 167 -12.00 -1.36 12.95
N GLY A 168 -11.89 -2.50 12.26
CA GLY A 168 -11.52 -3.77 12.90
C GLY A 168 -12.70 -4.27 13.72
N ARG A 169 -12.46 -4.54 15.01
CA ARG A 169 -13.48 -5.09 15.90
C ARG A 169 -14.72 -4.22 15.99
N ASN A 170 -15.88 -4.78 15.69
CA ASN A 170 -17.19 -4.15 15.74
C ASN A 170 -18.30 -5.21 15.92
N PRO A 171 -19.60 -4.86 16.08
CA PRO A 171 -20.66 -5.84 16.30
C PRO A 171 -20.81 -6.93 15.22
N GLU A 172 -20.42 -6.65 13.97
CA GLU A 172 -20.44 -7.58 12.84
C GLU A 172 -19.09 -8.29 12.60
N CYS A 173 -18.07 -7.90 13.39
CA CYS A 173 -16.73 -8.47 13.44
C CYS A 173 -16.22 -8.50 14.90
N PRO A 174 -16.68 -9.45 15.73
CA PRO A 174 -16.39 -9.49 17.17
C PRO A 174 -14.94 -9.85 17.52
#